data_AF-S4S6Y7-F1
#
_entry.id   AF-S4S6Y7-F1
#
_cell.length_a   1.000
_cell.length_b   1.000
_cell.length_c   1.000
_cell.angle_alpha   90.00
_cell.angle_beta   90.00
_cell.angle_gamma   90.00
#
_symmetry.space_group_name_H-M   'P 1'
#
loop_
_entity.id
_entity.type
_entity.pdbx_description
1 polymer ?
#
loop_
_entity_poly.entity_id
_entity_poly.type
_entity_poly.pdbx_seq_one_letter_code
_entity_poly.pdbx_strand_id
1 'polypeptide(L)'
;KDPDFWKEWAQRTLKNALTLQDLNKNVAKNIILFLGDGMGVPTVTAARILKGQLNGQNGEETQLEMDKFPYVALSKTYNTNAQVPDSAGTATAYLCGVKANEGTVGVSAAAVKSQCNTTRGNEVTSILKWAKDAGKSVGIVTTTRVNH
;
A
#
# COMPACT_ATOMS: atom_id res chain seq x y z
N LYS A 1 -3.38 31.44 13.88
CA LYS A 1 -2.11 30.77 14.24
C LYS A 1 -0.99 31.76 13.97
N ASP A 2 -0.23 32.13 14.98
CA ASP A 2 0.93 33.05 14.85
C ASP A 2 2.18 32.30 14.36
N PRO A 3 3.29 32.99 14.07
CA PRO A 3 4.53 32.34 13.63
C PRO A 3 5.13 31.38 14.67
N ASP A 4 4.94 31.62 15.96
CA ASP A 4 5.55 30.82 17.01
C ASP A 4 4.88 29.45 17.14
N PHE A 5 3.55 29.39 16.95
CA PHE A 5 2.82 28.13 16.78
C PHE A 5 3.48 27.21 15.74
N TRP A 6 3.82 27.75 14.56
CA TRP A 6 4.42 26.97 13.48
C TRP A 6 5.87 26.57 13.77
N LYS A 7 6.66 27.44 14.39
CA LYS A 7 8.03 27.13 14.82
C LYS A 7 8.04 26.00 15.86
N GLU A 8 7.17 26.06 16.85
CA GLU A 8 7.05 25.00 17.86
C GLU A 8 6.69 23.66 17.22
N TRP A 9 5.73 23.67 16.30
CA TRP A 9 5.34 22.45 15.58
C TRP A 9 6.49 21.87 14.76
N ALA A 10 7.21 22.73 14.02
CA ALA A 10 8.40 22.31 13.25
C ALA A 10 9.51 21.74 14.15
N GLN A 11 9.78 22.36 15.31
CA GLN A 11 10.76 21.86 16.28
C GLN A 11 10.36 20.48 16.84
N ARG A 12 9.07 20.25 17.12
CA ARG A 12 8.58 18.93 17.54
C ARG A 12 8.76 17.89 16.44
N THR A 13 8.38 18.21 15.20
CA THR A 13 8.54 17.31 14.05
C THR A 13 10.01 16.95 13.81
N LEU A 14 10.93 17.93 13.90
CA LEU A 14 12.36 17.68 13.77
C LEU A 14 12.89 16.77 14.89
N LYS A 15 12.52 17.03 16.15
CA LYS A 15 12.91 16.17 17.28
C LYS A 15 12.44 14.72 17.06
N ASN A 16 11.21 14.53 16.60
CA ASN A 16 10.68 13.20 16.28
C ASN A 16 11.43 12.54 15.11
N ALA A 17 11.83 13.30 14.09
CA ALA A 17 12.61 12.74 12.98
C ALA A 17 14.01 12.29 13.42
N LEU A 18 14.64 13.02 14.34
CA LEU A 18 15.97 12.69 14.88
C LEU A 18 15.97 11.40 15.72
N THR A 19 14.84 10.98 16.29
CA THR A 19 14.78 9.70 17.01
C THR A 19 14.74 8.48 16.07
N LEU A 20 14.53 8.69 14.77
CA LEU A 20 14.43 7.62 13.75
C LEU A 20 15.77 7.28 13.09
N GLN A 21 16.89 7.81 13.58
CA GLN A 21 18.22 7.61 12.99
C GLN A 21 18.70 6.16 13.11
N ASP A 22 18.31 5.46 14.18
CA ASP A 22 18.65 4.05 14.37
C ASP A 22 17.61 3.15 13.69
N LEU A 23 17.96 2.63 12.51
CA LEU A 23 17.10 1.74 11.76
C LEU A 23 16.97 0.37 12.44
N ASN A 24 15.74 -0.13 12.52
CA ASN A 24 15.49 -1.51 12.91
C ASN A 24 15.97 -2.46 11.80
N LYS A 25 17.08 -3.18 12.04
CA LYS A 25 17.67 -4.15 11.10
C LYS A 25 17.26 -5.59 11.36
N ASN A 26 16.38 -5.84 12.32
CA ASN A 26 15.94 -7.19 12.65
C ASN A 26 15.05 -7.77 11.54
N VAL A 27 15.09 -9.10 11.39
CA VAL A 27 14.19 -9.80 10.47
C VAL A 27 12.76 -9.75 11.00
N ALA A 28 11.83 -9.29 10.17
CA ALA A 28 10.43 -9.19 10.55
C ALA A 28 9.82 -10.59 10.79
N LYS A 29 9.29 -10.81 12.00
CA LYS A 29 8.54 -12.03 12.34
C LYS A 29 7.19 -12.09 11.60
N ASN A 30 6.52 -10.93 11.53
CA ASN A 30 5.19 -10.73 11.00
C ASN A 30 5.21 -9.64 9.93
N ILE A 31 4.35 -9.77 8.91
CA ILE A 31 4.15 -8.77 7.86
C ILE A 31 2.65 -8.49 7.79
N ILE A 32 2.27 -7.22 7.82
CA ILE A 32 0.89 -6.77 7.64
C ILE A 32 0.90 -5.74 6.51
N LEU A 33 0.09 -5.99 5.48
CA LEU A 33 -0.11 -5.06 4.38
C LEU A 33 -1.56 -4.56 4.42
N PHE A 34 -1.73 -3.26 4.65
CA PHE A 34 -3.01 -2.59 4.45
C PHE A 34 -3.06 -2.01 3.04
N LEU A 35 -4.11 -2.32 2.30
CA LEU A 35 -4.30 -1.81 0.95
C LEU A 35 -5.66 -1.14 0.83
N GLY A 36 -5.64 0.18 0.63
CA GLY A 36 -6.82 0.93 0.18
C GLY A 36 -6.91 0.89 -1.34
N ASP A 37 -7.82 0.07 -1.87
CA ASP A 37 -8.10 0.05 -3.31
C ASP A 37 -8.63 1.42 -3.77
N GLY A 38 -8.07 1.97 -4.84
CA GLY A 38 -8.38 3.32 -5.33
C GLY A 38 -7.97 4.48 -4.41
N MET A 39 -7.22 4.23 -3.32
CA MET A 39 -6.89 5.24 -2.31
C MET A 39 -5.64 6.05 -2.70
N GLY A 40 -5.78 6.90 -3.73
CA GLY A 40 -4.74 7.84 -4.13
C GLY A 40 -4.51 8.97 -3.11
N VAL A 41 -3.46 9.78 -3.33
CA VAL A 41 -3.13 10.95 -2.47
C VAL A 41 -4.33 11.89 -2.25
N PRO A 42 -5.15 12.23 -3.28
CA PRO A 42 -6.34 13.05 -3.06
C PRO A 42 -7.34 12.42 -2.08
N THR A 43 -7.57 11.10 -2.21
CA THR A 43 -8.47 10.34 -1.32
C THR A 43 -7.98 10.36 0.13
N VAL A 44 -6.67 10.21 0.34
CA VAL A 44 -6.05 10.29 1.69
C VAL A 44 -6.28 11.66 2.32
N THR A 45 -6.04 12.74 1.57
CA THR A 45 -6.25 14.11 2.08
C THR A 45 -7.72 14.40 2.37
N ALA A 46 -8.63 13.99 1.50
CA ALA A 46 -10.08 14.14 1.74
C ALA A 46 -10.53 13.37 2.98
N ALA A 47 -10.06 12.13 3.16
CA ALA A 47 -10.36 11.31 4.33
C ALA A 47 -9.81 11.91 5.63
N ARG A 48 -8.63 12.53 5.59
CA ARG A 48 -8.03 13.25 6.73
C ARG A 48 -8.92 14.38 7.21
N ILE A 49 -9.36 15.25 6.29
CA ILE A 49 -10.26 16.38 6.57
C ILE A 49 -11.57 15.87 7.17
N LEU A 50 -12.19 14.88 6.52
CA LEU A 50 -13.44 14.30 6.98
C LEU A 50 -13.30 13.70 8.40
N LYS A 51 -12.23 12.94 8.69
CA LYS A 51 -11.97 12.38 10.03
C LYS A 51 -11.88 13.49 11.08
N GLY A 52 -11.21 14.60 10.78
CA GLY A 52 -11.12 15.73 11.69
C GLY A 52 -12.46 16.38 11.98
N GLN A 53 -13.25 16.63 10.93
CA GLN A 53 -14.58 17.23 11.05
C GLN A 53 -15.56 16.35 11.84
N LEU A 54 -15.53 15.03 11.62
CA LEU A 54 -16.32 14.08 12.41
C LEU A 54 -15.95 14.06 13.89
N ASN A 55 -14.72 14.47 14.24
CA ASN A 55 -14.24 14.62 15.61
C ASN A 55 -14.38 16.05 16.16
N GLY A 56 -15.15 16.92 15.50
CA GLY A 56 -15.36 18.31 15.91
C GLY A 56 -14.15 19.24 15.73
N GLN A 57 -13.18 18.85 14.89
CA GLN A 57 -12.01 19.65 14.53
C GLN A 57 -12.20 20.29 13.14
N ASN A 58 -11.33 21.24 12.77
CA ASN A 58 -11.42 21.90 11.45
C ASN A 58 -11.21 20.94 10.27
N GLY A 59 -10.35 19.92 10.43
CA GLY A 59 -10.11 18.88 9.43
C GLY A 59 -8.64 18.74 9.04
N GLU A 60 -8.06 19.78 8.45
CA GLU A 60 -6.77 19.75 7.72
C GLU A 60 -5.60 19.33 8.61
N GLU A 61 -5.63 19.74 9.87
CA GLU A 61 -4.57 19.50 10.86
C GLU A 61 -4.68 18.13 11.55
N THR A 62 -5.80 17.43 11.35
CA THR A 62 -5.99 16.08 11.89
C THR A 62 -5.04 15.11 11.21
N GLN A 63 -4.52 14.11 11.93
CA GLN A 63 -3.73 13.03 11.34
C GLN A 63 -4.55 11.73 11.25
N LEU A 64 -4.44 11.06 10.11
CA LEU A 64 -4.80 9.66 9.97
C LEU A 64 -3.79 8.77 10.71
N GLU A 65 -4.16 7.53 11.03
CA GLU A 65 -3.20 6.60 11.64
C GLU A 65 -2.04 6.28 10.69
N MET A 66 -2.30 6.23 9.38
CA MET A 66 -1.27 6.07 8.35
C MET A 66 -0.32 7.28 8.25
N ASP A 67 -0.75 8.48 8.63
CA ASP A 67 0.10 9.68 8.62
C ASP A 67 1.19 9.64 9.69
N LYS A 68 1.02 8.76 10.70
CA LYS A 68 2.00 8.58 11.79
C LYS A 68 3.15 7.63 11.41
N PHE A 69 3.07 6.98 10.25
CA PHE A 69 4.13 6.07 9.81
C PHE A 69 5.40 6.89 9.49
N PRO A 70 6.58 6.45 9.96
CA PRO A 70 7.81 7.24 9.84
C PRO A 70 8.42 7.25 8.43
N TYR A 71 8.00 6.32 7.56
CA TYR A 71 8.57 6.15 6.22
C TYR A 71 7.48 6.25 5.17
N VAL A 72 7.75 7.03 4.12
CA VAL A 72 6.86 7.25 2.98
C VAL A 72 7.62 7.04 1.68
N ALA A 73 6.95 6.45 0.69
CA ALA A 73 7.45 6.30 -0.65
C ALA A 73 6.32 6.50 -1.66
N LEU A 74 6.69 6.88 -2.88
CA LEU A 74 5.75 6.91 -4.01
C LEU A 74 5.91 5.64 -4.85
N SER A 75 4.79 5.10 -5.33
CA SER A 75 4.76 3.89 -6.15
C SER A 75 4.30 4.19 -7.58
N LYS A 76 5.01 3.67 -8.58
CA LYS A 76 4.64 3.77 -10.00
C LYS A 76 3.76 2.59 -10.40
N THR A 77 2.47 2.85 -10.60
CA THR A 77 1.45 1.79 -10.63
C THR A 77 1.12 1.20 -12.01
N TYR A 78 1.64 1.74 -13.11
CA TYR A 78 1.35 1.26 -14.47
C TYR A 78 1.47 -0.27 -14.62
N ASN A 79 0.56 -0.88 -15.37
CA ASN A 79 0.65 -2.28 -15.81
C ASN A 79 1.56 -2.38 -17.05
N THR A 80 2.00 -3.58 -17.43
CA THR A 80 2.92 -3.74 -18.57
C THR A 80 2.33 -3.31 -19.91
N ASN A 81 1.00 -3.31 -20.04
CA ASN A 81 0.26 -2.93 -21.24
C ASN A 81 -0.70 -1.75 -21.04
N ALA A 82 -0.72 -1.11 -19.87
CA ALA A 82 -1.63 0.01 -19.58
C ALA A 82 -1.01 1.03 -18.62
N GLN A 83 -1.09 2.32 -18.97
CA GLN A 83 -0.56 3.41 -18.13
C GLN A 83 -1.42 3.64 -16.88
N VAL A 84 -2.74 3.64 -17.06
CA VAL A 84 -3.72 3.57 -15.97
C VAL A 84 -4.01 2.09 -15.73
N PRO A 85 -3.61 1.53 -14.59
CA PRO A 85 -3.74 0.10 -14.33
C PRO A 85 -5.12 -0.27 -13.79
N ASP A 86 -5.36 -1.57 -13.69
CA ASP A 86 -6.47 -2.17 -12.93
C ASP A 86 -6.00 -2.82 -11.62
N SER A 87 -6.95 -3.27 -10.79
CA SER A 87 -6.65 -3.95 -9.52
C SER A 87 -5.94 -5.30 -9.71
N ALA A 88 -6.19 -6.02 -10.80
CA ALA A 88 -5.61 -7.35 -11.05
C ALA A 88 -4.10 -7.29 -11.32
N GLY A 89 -3.68 -6.45 -12.28
CA GLY A 89 -2.28 -6.31 -12.63
C GLY A 89 -1.46 -5.70 -11.50
N THR A 90 -2.03 -4.73 -10.77
CA THR A 90 -1.39 -4.14 -9.59
C THR A 90 -1.26 -5.13 -8.45
N ALA A 91 -2.27 -5.98 -8.20
CA ALA A 91 -2.19 -7.07 -7.20
C ALA A 91 -1.03 -8.02 -7.47
N THR A 92 -0.83 -8.41 -8.73
CA THR A 92 0.32 -9.22 -9.12
C THR A 92 1.64 -8.50 -8.82
N ALA A 93 1.70 -7.18 -9.06
CA ALA A 93 2.89 -6.40 -8.77
C ALA A 93 3.23 -6.33 -7.27
N TYR A 94 2.30 -5.88 -6.41
CA TYR A 94 2.62 -5.68 -4.99
C TYR A 94 2.55 -6.95 -4.13
N LEU A 95 1.91 -8.04 -4.59
CA LEU A 95 1.87 -9.32 -3.87
C LEU A 95 2.90 -10.32 -4.40
N CYS A 96 3.18 -10.35 -5.70
CA CYS A 96 4.10 -11.32 -6.31
C CYS A 96 5.44 -10.71 -6.74
N GLY A 97 5.59 -9.39 -6.70
CA GLY A 97 6.83 -8.71 -7.09
C GLY A 97 7.07 -8.61 -8.59
N VAL A 98 6.06 -8.91 -9.43
CA VAL A 98 6.18 -8.93 -10.90
C VAL A 98 5.04 -8.11 -11.50
N LYS A 99 5.35 -7.13 -12.35
CA LYS A 99 4.32 -6.39 -13.11
C LYS A 99 3.67 -7.31 -14.14
N ALA A 100 2.36 -7.16 -14.32
CA ALA A 100 1.55 -7.98 -15.20
C ALA A 100 0.67 -7.14 -16.14
N ASN A 101 -0.01 -7.82 -17.05
CA ASN A 101 -0.98 -7.22 -17.95
C ASN A 101 -2.27 -6.89 -17.20
N GLU A 102 -2.98 -5.87 -17.65
CA GLU A 102 -4.32 -5.53 -17.17
C GLU A 102 -5.28 -6.73 -17.25
N GLY A 103 -6.05 -6.96 -16.19
CA GLY A 103 -7.03 -8.04 -16.10
C GLY A 103 -6.44 -9.43 -15.87
N THR A 104 -5.16 -9.52 -15.50
CA THR A 104 -4.49 -10.79 -15.18
C THR A 104 -3.99 -10.81 -13.72
N VAL A 105 -4.13 -11.95 -13.05
CA VAL A 105 -3.77 -12.13 -11.63
C VAL A 105 -2.82 -13.31 -11.49
N GLY A 106 -1.70 -13.11 -10.78
CA GLY A 106 -0.80 -14.21 -10.42
C GLY A 106 -0.05 -14.84 -11.60
N VAL A 107 0.04 -14.11 -12.72
CA VAL A 107 0.78 -14.52 -13.92
C VAL A 107 1.62 -13.35 -14.45
N SER A 108 2.71 -13.67 -15.15
CA SER A 108 3.57 -12.70 -15.80
C SER A 108 2.87 -12.03 -17.00
N ALA A 109 3.49 -10.97 -17.54
CA ALA A 109 3.02 -10.28 -18.74
C ALA A 109 3.06 -11.12 -20.04
N ALA A 110 3.59 -12.35 -20.01
CA ALA A 110 3.50 -13.28 -21.14
C ALA A 110 2.10 -13.95 -21.23
N ALA A 111 1.32 -13.95 -20.16
CA ALA A 111 -0.06 -14.40 -20.19
C ALA A 111 -0.98 -13.37 -20.86
N VAL A 112 -1.98 -13.85 -21.60
CA VAL A 112 -2.95 -13.02 -22.33
C VAL A 112 -4.31 -13.12 -21.65
N LYS A 113 -4.90 -11.95 -21.35
CA LYS A 113 -6.22 -11.83 -20.75
C LYS A 113 -7.25 -12.66 -21.54
N SER A 114 -8.06 -13.42 -20.82
CA SER A 114 -9.10 -14.31 -21.37
C SER A 114 -8.59 -15.45 -22.27
N GLN A 115 -7.30 -15.80 -22.24
CA GLN A 115 -6.74 -16.96 -22.96
C GLN A 115 -6.11 -17.97 -21.99
N CYS A 116 -6.90 -18.97 -21.59
CA CYS A 116 -6.52 -19.96 -20.56
C CYS A 116 -5.23 -20.75 -20.90
N ASN A 117 -5.01 -21.05 -22.18
CA ASN A 117 -3.82 -21.77 -22.64
C ASN A 117 -2.51 -20.98 -22.43
N THR A 118 -2.56 -19.68 -22.15
CA THR A 118 -1.39 -18.84 -21.88
C THR A 118 -1.02 -18.76 -20.40
N THR A 119 -1.80 -19.37 -19.50
CA THR A 119 -1.54 -19.35 -18.05
C THR A 119 -0.33 -20.22 -17.68
N ARG A 120 -0.28 -21.44 -18.23
CA ARG A 120 0.69 -22.45 -17.82
C ARG A 120 2.11 -22.04 -18.18
N GLY A 121 3.00 -22.04 -17.19
CA GLY A 121 4.40 -21.64 -17.32
C GLY A 121 4.63 -20.15 -17.08
N ASN A 122 3.58 -19.36 -16.88
CA ASN A 122 3.64 -17.93 -16.61
C ASN A 122 3.25 -17.58 -15.17
N GLU A 123 2.96 -18.55 -14.32
CA GLU A 123 2.54 -18.33 -12.93
C GLU A 123 3.63 -17.64 -12.10
N VAL A 124 3.23 -16.68 -11.27
CA VAL A 124 4.09 -16.03 -10.28
C VAL A 124 3.50 -16.17 -8.88
N THR A 125 4.33 -16.54 -7.92
CA THR A 125 3.91 -16.83 -6.55
C THR A 125 3.89 -15.57 -5.67
N SER A 126 2.89 -15.45 -4.81
CA SER A 126 2.75 -14.32 -3.90
C SER A 126 3.61 -14.44 -2.64
N ILE A 127 3.84 -13.32 -1.96
CA ILE A 127 4.48 -13.27 -0.64
C ILE A 127 3.71 -14.08 0.42
N LEU A 128 2.38 -14.21 0.29
CA LEU A 128 1.60 -15.09 1.15
C LEU A 128 1.94 -16.57 0.90
N LYS A 129 2.13 -16.97 -0.36
CA LYS A 129 2.59 -18.33 -0.68
C LYS A 129 3.98 -18.57 -0.08
N TRP A 130 4.91 -17.64 -0.24
CA TRP A 130 6.25 -17.74 0.36
C TRP A 130 6.22 -17.82 1.88
N ALA A 131 5.37 -17.01 2.54
CA ALA A 131 5.19 -17.06 3.98
C ALA A 131 4.63 -18.43 4.44
N LYS A 132 3.65 -18.97 3.71
CA LYS A 132 3.07 -20.28 3.99
C LYS A 132 4.09 -21.40 3.82
N ASP A 133 4.89 -21.37 2.76
CA ASP A 133 5.97 -22.34 2.49
C ASP A 133 7.06 -22.28 3.56
N ALA A 134 7.33 -21.09 4.11
CA ALA A 134 8.21 -20.88 5.25
C ALA A 134 7.58 -21.27 6.61
N GLY A 135 6.44 -21.97 6.62
CA GLY A 135 5.77 -22.46 7.82
C GLY A 135 5.02 -21.40 8.62
N LYS A 136 4.77 -20.21 8.06
CA LYS A 136 4.00 -19.15 8.73
C LYS A 136 2.49 -19.30 8.49
N SER A 137 1.70 -18.78 9.41
CA SER A 137 0.27 -18.55 9.19
C SER A 137 0.05 -17.38 8.23
N VAL A 138 -1.00 -17.47 7.44
CA VAL A 138 -1.40 -16.45 6.45
C VAL A 138 -2.89 -16.16 6.58
N GLY A 139 -3.30 -14.94 6.25
CA GLY A 139 -4.69 -14.53 6.30
C GLY A 139 -4.97 -13.38 5.33
N ILE A 140 -6.20 -13.31 4.84
CA ILE A 140 -6.70 -12.25 3.98
C ILE A 140 -7.96 -11.69 4.65
N VAL A 141 -8.01 -10.37 4.80
CA VAL A 141 -9.18 -9.65 5.30
C VAL A 141 -9.52 -8.57 4.28
N THR A 142 -10.77 -8.55 3.83
CA THR A 142 -11.25 -7.58 2.85
C THR A 142 -12.71 -7.25 3.09
N THR A 143 -13.13 -6.06 2.66
CA THR A 143 -14.53 -5.64 2.61
C THR A 143 -15.19 -5.98 1.27
N THR A 144 -14.42 -6.43 0.28
CA THR A 144 -14.91 -6.94 -1.00
C THR A 144 -15.26 -8.43 -0.91
N ARG A 145 -15.70 -9.02 -2.01
CA ARG A 145 -15.76 -10.49 -2.10
C ARG A 145 -14.33 -11.05 -2.02
N VAL A 146 -14.14 -12.19 -1.35
CA VAL A 146 -12.81 -12.81 -1.22
C VAL A 146 -12.21 -13.28 -2.56
N ASN A 147 -13.02 -13.36 -3.61
CA ASN A 147 -12.64 -13.68 -4.98
C ASN A 147 -12.68 -12.44 -5.92
N HIS A 148 -12.64 -11.23 -5.35
CA HIS A 148 -12.65 -9.97 -6.10
C HIS A 148 -11.64 -9.95 -7.24
#